data_AF-A0A428ZUH1-F1
#
_entry.id   AF-A0A428ZUH1-F1
#
_cell.length_a   1.000
_cell.length_b   1.000
_cell.length_c   1.000
_cell.angle_alpha   90.00
_cell.angle_beta   90.00
_cell.angle_gamma   90.00
#
_symmetry.space_group_name_H-M   'P 1'
#
loop_
_entity.id
_entity.type
_entity.pdbx_description
1 polymer ?
#
loop_
_entity_poly.entity_id
_entity_poly.type
_entity_poly.pdbx_seq_one_letter_code
_entity_poly.pdbx_strand_id
1 'polypeptide(L)' 'MGLFIALEVIGIIGMVQGFGSALVTQVWDGNWQLMRWALDWQPVSGIAIGVLGLVLASIGWAGQKRAKASRD' A
#
# COMPACT_ATOMS: atom_id res chain seq x y z
N MET A 1 6.21 -6.10 18.62
CA MET A 1 6.45 -6.79 17.32
C MET A 1 5.17 -6.91 16.50
N GLY A 2 4.07 -7.47 17.02
CA GLY A 2 2.85 -7.71 16.23
C GLY A 2 2.27 -6.49 15.50
N LEU A 3 2.25 -5.31 16.15
CA LEU A 3 1.73 -4.08 15.52
C LEU A 3 2.52 -3.66 14.27
N PHE A 4 3.86 -3.72 14.31
CA PHE A 4 4.69 -3.32 13.18
C PHE A 4 4.58 -4.30 12.00
N ILE A 5 4.36 -5.58 12.28
CA ILE A 5 4.05 -6.59 11.25
C ILE A 5 2.69 -6.28 10.61
N ALA A 6 1.67 -5.97 11.42
CA ALA A 6 0.36 -5.60 10.89
C ALA A 6 0.42 -4.35 10.01
N LEU A 7 1.14 -3.31 10.43
CA LEU A 7 1.36 -2.10 9.63
C LEU A 7 2.08 -2.38 8.32
N GLU A 8 3.08 -3.26 8.34
CA GLU A 8 3.80 -3.65 7.14
C GLU A 8 2.89 -4.36 6.13
N VAL A 9 2.15 -5.37 6.60
CA VAL A 9 1.23 -6.14 5.77
C VAL A 9 0.11 -5.27 5.20
N ILE A 10 -0.52 -4.43 6.02
CA ILE A 10 -1.56 -3.50 5.57
C ILE A 10 -0.98 -2.51 4.55
N GLY A 11 0.25 -2.03 4.79
CA GLY A 11 0.96 -1.16 3.86
C GLY A 11 1.19 -1.81 2.50
N ILE A 12 1.67 -3.05 2.48
CA ILE A 12 1.90 -3.81 1.25
C ILE A 12 0.58 -4.04 0.49
N ILE A 13 -0.49 -4.44 1.20
CA ILE A 13 -1.81 -4.61 0.58
C ILE A 13 -2.26 -3.28 -0.02
N GLY A 14 -2.22 -2.17 0.74
CA GLY A 14 -2.59 -0.84 0.23
C GLY A 14 -1.76 -0.43 -0.99
N MET A 15 -0.45 -0.71 -0.97
CA MET A 15 0.46 -0.42 -2.06
C MET A 15 0.07 -1.17 -3.34
N VAL A 16 -0.16 -2.48 -3.24
CA VAL A 16 -0.56 -3.33 -4.38
C VAL A 16 -1.92 -2.91 -4.91
N GLN A 17 -2.88 -2.62 -4.03
CA GLN A 17 -4.22 -2.21 -4.44
C GLN A 17 -4.21 -0.85 -5.14
N GLY A 18 -3.47 0.11 -4.59
CA GLY A 18 -3.34 1.44 -5.15
C GLY A 18 -2.63 1.43 -6.50
N PHE A 19 -1.37 1.01 -6.53
CA PHE A 19 -0.59 1.02 -7.76
C PHE A 19 -1.11 0.01 -8.80
N GLY A 20 -1.59 -1.16 -8.36
CA GLY A 20 -2.21 -2.14 -9.24
C GLY A 20 -3.45 -1.59 -9.93
N SER A 21 -4.29 -0.84 -9.20
CA SER A 21 -5.45 -0.19 -9.81
C SER A 21 -5.08 0.91 -10.82
N ALA A 22 -4.06 1.72 -10.50
CA ALA A 22 -3.57 2.74 -11.40
C ALA A 22 -2.97 2.12 -12.67
N LEU A 23 -2.21 1.04 -12.55
CA LEU A 23 -1.63 0.27 -13.66
C LEU A 23 -2.71 -0.33 -14.55
N VAL A 24 -3.71 -0.99 -13.95
CA VAL A 24 -4.81 -1.61 -14.71
C VAL A 24 -5.62 -0.57 -15.48
N THR A 25 -5.85 0.59 -14.87
CA THR A 25 -6.56 1.69 -15.54
C THR A 25 -5.72 2.28 -16.68
N GLN A 26 -4.43 2.52 -16.47
CA GLN A 26 -3.59 3.22 -17.45
C GLN A 26 -3.11 2.35 -18.62
N VAL A 27 -2.85 1.06 -18.38
CA VAL A 27 -2.21 0.18 -19.37
C VAL A 27 -3.23 -0.70 -20.09
N TRP A 28 -4.28 -1.13 -19.39
CA TRP A 28 -5.26 -2.08 -19.92
C TRP A 28 -6.67 -1.49 -20.09
N ASP A 29 -6.85 -0.20 -19.80
CA ASP A 29 -8.16 0.47 -19.75
C ASP A 29 -9.19 -0.33 -18.92
N GLY A 30 -8.67 -1.01 -17.90
CA GLY A 30 -9.40 -2.00 -17.11
C GLY A 30 -9.87 -1.42 -15.79
N ASN A 31 -10.85 -2.09 -15.18
CA ASN A 31 -11.40 -1.70 -13.89
C ASN A 31 -10.91 -2.62 -12.77
N TRP A 32 -10.11 -2.09 -11.85
CA TRP A 32 -9.72 -2.83 -10.65
C TRP A 32 -10.89 -2.89 -9.66
N GLN A 33 -11.49 -4.07 -9.54
CA GLN A 33 -12.77 -4.26 -8.83
C GLN A 33 -12.75 -3.75 -7.39
N LEU A 34 -11.61 -3.85 -6.71
CA LEU A 34 -11.43 -3.41 -5.31
C LEU A 34 -11.28 -1.89 -5.15
N MET A 35 -10.92 -1.15 -6.21
CA MET A 35 -10.89 0.33 -6.22
C MET A 35 -12.00 0.93 -7.09
N ARG A 36 -13.06 0.16 -7.38
CA ARG A 36 -14.19 0.60 -8.20
C ARG A 36 -14.88 1.86 -7.67
N TRP A 37 -14.87 2.05 -6.35
CA TRP A 37 -15.46 3.21 -5.68
C TRP A 37 -14.71 4.52 -5.98
N ALA A 38 -13.47 4.44 -6.47
CA ALA A 38 -12.61 5.58 -6.76
C ALA A 38 -12.32 5.73 -8.27
N LEU A 39 -13.12 5.08 -9.14
CA LEU A 39 -12.92 5.06 -10.59
C LEU A 39 -12.87 6.45 -11.20
N ASP A 40 -13.78 7.34 -10.80
CA ASP A 40 -13.85 8.71 -11.33
C ASP A 40 -12.58 9.54 -11.02
N TRP A 41 -11.76 9.05 -10.08
CA TRP A 41 -10.52 9.69 -9.62
C TRP A 41 -9.27 8.92 -10.06
N GLN A 42 -9.42 7.83 -10.82
CA GLN A 42 -8.27 7.11 -11.37
C GLN A 42 -7.61 7.92 -12.49
N PRO A 43 -6.28 7.88 -12.64
CA PRO A 43 -5.32 7.05 -11.89
C PRO A 43 -4.87 7.64 -10.54
N VAL A 44 -5.27 8.88 -10.24
CA VAL A 44 -4.72 9.68 -9.13
C VAL A 44 -5.00 9.03 -7.78
N SER A 45 -6.23 8.54 -7.57
CA SER A 45 -6.63 7.83 -6.35
C SER A 45 -5.80 6.56 -6.13
N GLY A 46 -5.55 5.77 -7.19
CA GLY A 46 -4.69 4.58 -7.13
C GLY A 46 -3.25 4.93 -6.72
N ILE A 47 -2.67 5.98 -7.32
CA ILE A 47 -1.32 6.45 -6.93
C ILE A 47 -1.29 6.90 -5.47
N ALA A 48 -2.27 7.69 -5.03
CA ALA A 48 -2.34 8.17 -3.66
C ALA A 48 -2.42 7.03 -2.63
N ILE A 49 -3.30 6.04 -2.87
CA ILE A 49 -3.39 4.84 -2.00
C ILE A 49 -2.11 4.02 -2.08
N GLY A 50 -1.49 3.92 -3.26
CA GLY A 50 -0.23 3.22 -3.46
C GLY A 50 0.88 3.80 -2.59
N VAL A 51 1.02 5.12 -2.60
CA VAL A 51 2.00 5.87 -1.79
C VAL A 51 1.71 5.75 -0.31
N LEU A 52 0.44 5.86 0.12
CA LEU A 52 0.05 5.65 1.52
C LEU A 52 0.42 4.25 2.00
N GLY A 53 0.17 3.22 1.18
CA GLY A 53 0.57 1.85 1.46
C GLY A 53 2.08 1.72 1.63
N LEU A 54 2.86 2.30 0.72
CA LEU A 54 4.33 2.30 0.79
C LEU A 54 4.85 2.96 2.08
N VAL A 55 4.25 4.07 2.51
CA VAL A 55 4.61 4.75 3.76
C VAL A 55 4.35 3.85 4.96
N LEU A 56 3.17 3.22 5.04
CA LEU A 56 2.82 2.30 6.12
C LEU A 56 3.74 1.08 6.16
N ALA A 57 4.06 0.52 4.99
CA ALA A 57 5.01 -0.58 4.85
C ALA A 57 6.39 -0.20 5.40
N SER A 58 6.89 0.98 5.03
CA SER A 58 8.17 1.51 5.46
C SER A 58 8.23 1.73 6.98
N ILE A 59 7.13 2.24 7.57
CA ILE A 59 7.01 2.44 9.02
C ILE A 59 7.02 1.09 9.74
N GLY A 60 6.26 0.11 9.25
CA GLY A 60 6.22 -1.24 9.80
C GLY A 60 7.61 -1.88 9.79
N TRP A 61 8.29 -1.85 8.64
CA TRP A 61 9.64 -2.40 8.49
C TRP A 61 10.67 -1.71 9.40
N ALA A 62 10.69 -0.37 9.43
CA ALA A 62 11.60 0.38 10.29
C ALA A 62 11.35 0.11 11.79
N GLY A 63 10.08 -0.01 12.19
CA GLY A 63 9.68 -0.34 13.55
C GLY A 63 10.10 -1.74 13.98
N GLN A 64 9.98 -2.75 13.10
CA GLN A 64 10.50 -4.09 13.36
C GLN A 64 12.02 -4.10 13.52
N LYS A 65 12.74 -3.40 12.64
CA LYS A 65 14.20 -3.34 12.67
C LYS A 65 14.70 -2.73 13.99
N ARG A 66 14.08 -1.64 14.45
CA ARG A 66 14.38 -1.02 15.74
C ARG A 66 14.06 -1.93 16.93
N ALA A 67 12.89 -2.57 16.92
CA ALA A 67 12.47 -3.48 18.00
C ALA A 67 13.35 -4.74 18.11
N LYS A 68 13.96 -5.18 17.00
CA LYS A 68 14.94 -6.26 16.99
C LYS A 68 16.28 -5.78 17.55
N ALA A 69 16.77 -4.63 17.11
CA ALA A 69 18.04 -4.05 17.57
C ALA A 69 18.05 -3.68 19.07
N SER A 70 16.89 -3.37 19.67
CA SER A 70 16.79 -3.10 21.11
C SER A 70 16.75 -4.36 22.00
N ARG A 71 16.78 -5.56 21.41
CA ARG A 71 16.78 -6.84 22.13
C ARG A 71 18.17 -7.49 22.20
N ASP A 72 19.11 -6.99 21.42
CA ASP A 72 20.52 -7.38 21.43
C ASP A 72 21.31 -6.45 22.37
#